data_AF-A0A3P1V5M0-F1
#
_entry.id   AF-A0A3P1V5M0-F1
#
_cell.length_a   1.000
_cell.length_b   1.000
_cell.length_c   1.000
_cell.angle_alpha   90.00
_cell.angle_beta   90.00
_cell.angle_gamma   90.00
#
_symmetry.space_group_name_H-M   'P 1'
#
loop_
_entity.id
_entity.type
_entity.pdbx_description
1 polymer ?
#
loop_
_entity_poly.entity_id
_entity_poly.type
_entity_poly.pdbx_seq_one_letter_code
_entity_poly.pdbx_strand_id
1 'polypeptide(L)'
;MKLVLNIEPKPQSRPRFSKWGTYEDKKTKAWRKECAGLIERNYDGPFYDGPVKVDVTFYMKAPESISKEPTKRARENTWAKFKAFVNELMWHFKKPDLDNLVKALFDSISNAGYSKIDKKGIVWSDDSLVCDLHARKLYSPNPRIEIEIEEIQ
;
A
#
# COMPACT_ATOMS: atom_id res chain seq x y z
N MET A 1 -1.97 -0.71 -16.19
CA MET A 1 -0.70 0.00 -15.90
C MET A 1 -0.13 -0.51 -14.60
N LYS A 2 1.20 -0.56 -14.43
CA LYS A 2 1.86 -1.03 -13.22
C LYS A 2 2.60 0.10 -12.52
N LEU A 3 2.40 0.24 -11.21
CA LEU A 3 3.05 1.23 -10.36
C LEU A 3 3.72 0.55 -9.17
N VAL A 4 4.97 0.92 -8.90
CA VAL A 4 5.72 0.45 -7.72
C VAL A 4 6.06 1.64 -6.84
N LEU A 5 5.61 1.57 -5.58
CA LEU A 5 5.87 2.59 -4.56
C LEU A 5 6.86 2.02 -3.55
N ASN A 6 8.10 2.52 -3.58
CA ASN A 6 9.18 2.13 -2.68
C ASN A 6 9.02 2.79 -1.30
N ILE A 7 7.92 2.48 -0.63
CA ILE A 7 7.57 2.94 0.71
C ILE A 7 7.00 1.78 1.52
N GLU A 8 7.36 1.68 2.80
CA GLU A 8 6.79 0.66 3.68
C GLU A 8 5.27 0.89 3.83
N PRO A 9 4.41 -0.13 3.56
CA PRO A 9 2.97 0.04 3.67
C PRO A 9 2.53 0.44 5.07
N LYS A 10 1.60 1.40 5.16
CA LYS A 10 1.07 1.90 6.43
C LYS A 10 -0.44 1.96 6.42
N PRO A 11 -1.12 1.52 7.49
CA PRO A 11 -2.57 1.59 7.56
C PRO A 11 -3.05 3.03 7.74
N GLN A 12 -4.29 3.24 7.33
CA GLN A 12 -5.04 4.42 7.71
C GLN A 12 -5.26 4.45 9.23
N SER A 13 -4.90 5.55 9.88
CA SER A 13 -5.22 5.76 11.29
C SER A 13 -6.68 6.12 11.47
N ARG A 14 -7.29 5.64 12.56
CA ARG A 14 -8.62 6.08 12.97
C ARG A 14 -8.61 7.60 13.25
N PRO A 15 -9.71 8.30 12.94
CA PRO A 15 -9.86 9.69 13.32
C PRO A 15 -9.73 9.83 14.84
N ARG A 16 -8.98 10.83 15.29
CA ARG A 16 -8.85 11.18 16.70
C ARG A 16 -9.80 12.33 17.01
N PHE A 17 -10.42 12.27 18.18
CA PHE A 17 -11.33 13.30 18.64
C PHE A 17 -10.65 14.20 19.67
N SER A 18 -10.85 15.50 19.54
CA SER A 18 -10.46 16.50 20.52
C SER A 18 -11.63 17.43 20.81
N LYS A 19 -11.51 18.28 21.84
CA LYS A 19 -12.49 19.33 22.13
C LYS A 19 -12.72 20.28 20.93
N TRP A 20 -11.75 20.39 20.02
CA TRP A 20 -11.76 21.31 18.89
C TRP A 20 -12.09 20.64 17.54
N GLY A 21 -12.49 19.37 17.57
CA GLY A 21 -12.87 18.62 16.38
C GLY A 21 -12.04 17.36 16.15
N THR A 22 -12.26 16.77 14.98
CA THR A 22 -11.64 15.52 14.54
C THR A 22 -10.35 15.80 13.79
N TYR A 23 -9.27 15.11 14.14
CA TYR A 23 -7.99 15.22 13.46
C TYR A 23 -7.37 13.86 13.18
N GLU A 24 -6.50 13.82 12.18
CA GLU A 24 -5.75 12.61 11.82
C GLU A 24 -4.40 12.57 12.55
N ASP A 25 -3.90 11.36 12.79
CA ASP A 25 -2.53 11.16 13.25
C ASP A 25 -1.51 11.79 12.29
N LYS A 26 -0.62 12.62 12.84
CA LYS A 26 0.42 13.33 12.06
C LYS A 26 1.30 12.37 11.26
N LYS A 27 1.58 11.16 11.78
CA LYS A 27 2.43 10.18 11.09
C LYS A 27 1.71 9.53 9.91
N THR A 28 0.39 9.35 9.97
CA THR A 28 -0.40 8.86 8.84
C THR A 28 -0.47 9.93 7.76
N LYS A 29 -0.75 11.17 8.14
CA LYS A 29 -0.77 12.31 7.21
C LYS A 29 0.57 12.50 6.48
N ALA A 30 1.69 12.41 7.21
CA ALA A 30 3.02 12.51 6.62
C ALA A 30 3.30 11.37 5.63
N TRP A 31 2.97 10.13 6.02
CA TRP A 31 3.12 8.97 5.13
C TRP A 31 2.27 9.09 3.87
N ARG A 32 1.02 9.55 3.98
CA ARG A 32 0.15 9.74 2.81
C ARG A 32 0.66 10.80 1.85
N LYS A 33 1.24 11.88 2.38
CA LYS A 33 1.89 12.92 1.56
C LYS A 33 3.12 12.37 0.83
N GLU A 34 3.93 11.56 1.50
CA GLU A 34 5.09 10.90 0.89
C GLU A 34 4.66 9.92 -0.21
N CYS A 35 3.64 9.10 0.07
CA CYS A 35 3.06 8.17 -0.89
C CYS A 35 2.48 8.89 -2.11
N ALA A 36 1.71 9.96 -1.92
CA ALA A 36 1.20 10.81 -3.01
C ALA A 36 2.35 11.41 -3.86
N GLY A 37 3.42 11.90 -3.22
CA GLY A 37 4.60 12.41 -3.93
C GLY A 37 5.43 11.34 -4.64
N LEU A 38 5.34 10.06 -4.24
CA LEU A 38 5.90 8.94 -5.01
C LEU A 38 5.03 8.64 -6.24
N ILE A 39 3.71 8.67 -6.09
CA ILE A 39 2.76 8.50 -7.20
C ILE A 39 2.99 9.60 -8.23
N GLU A 40 3.04 10.87 -7.82
CA GLU A 40 3.31 12.01 -8.72
C GLU A 40 4.61 11.87 -9.53
N ARG A 41 5.65 11.25 -8.96
CA ARG A 41 6.94 11.07 -9.64
C ARG A 41 7.00 9.84 -10.54
N ASN A 42 6.31 8.78 -10.15
CA ASN A 42 6.45 7.46 -10.79
C ASN A 42 5.27 7.13 -11.71
N TYR A 43 4.19 7.91 -11.67
CA TYR A 43 3.00 7.67 -12.47
C TYR A 43 3.16 8.18 -13.90
N ASP A 44 3.04 7.28 -14.86
CA ASP A 44 3.06 7.55 -16.31
C ASP A 44 1.81 6.98 -17.03
N GLY A 45 0.80 6.57 -16.27
CA GLY A 45 -0.44 5.99 -16.79
C GLY A 45 -1.45 7.02 -17.30
N PRO A 46 -2.56 6.56 -17.91
CA PRO A 46 -3.65 7.43 -18.35
C PRO A 46 -4.43 8.01 -17.16
N PHE A 47 -5.22 9.05 -17.38
CA PHE A 47 -6.23 9.42 -16.39
C PHE A 47 -7.44 8.48 -16.52
N TYR A 48 -7.96 7.94 -15.41
CA TYR A 48 -9.14 7.09 -15.39
C TYR A 48 -10.38 7.91 -15.00
N ASP A 49 -11.43 7.81 -15.81
CA ASP A 49 -12.73 8.48 -15.60
C ASP A 49 -13.91 7.51 -15.63
N GLY A 50 -13.62 6.20 -15.65
CA GLY A 50 -14.57 5.10 -15.67
C GLY A 50 -14.20 4.00 -14.66
N PRO A 51 -15.00 2.93 -14.56
CA PRO A 51 -14.76 1.83 -13.63
C PRO A 51 -13.38 1.20 -13.83
N VAL A 52 -12.65 0.97 -12.74
CA VAL A 52 -11.33 0.33 -12.76
C VAL A 52 -11.27 -0.90 -11.88
N LYS A 53 -10.41 -1.82 -12.30
CA LYS A 53 -9.91 -2.94 -11.51
C LYS A 53 -8.56 -2.55 -10.93
N VAL A 54 -8.37 -2.82 -9.63
CA VAL A 54 -7.11 -2.63 -8.94
C VAL A 54 -6.63 -3.96 -8.36
N ASP A 55 -5.46 -4.43 -8.79
CA ASP A 55 -4.73 -5.50 -8.11
C ASP A 55 -3.57 -4.89 -7.31
N VAL A 56 -3.55 -5.13 -6.01
CA VAL A 56 -2.53 -4.55 -5.12
C VAL A 56 -1.93 -5.61 -4.20
N THR A 57 -0.60 -5.60 -4.16
CA THR A 57 0.18 -6.38 -3.19
C THR A 57 0.98 -5.45 -2.27
N PHE A 58 0.67 -5.53 -0.98
CA PHE A 58 1.42 -4.84 0.06
C PHE A 58 2.54 -5.75 0.59
N TYR A 59 3.78 -5.40 0.29
CA TYR A 59 4.96 -6.08 0.80
C TYR A 59 5.37 -5.46 2.14
N MET A 60 5.16 -6.22 3.21
CA MET A 60 5.29 -5.80 4.59
C MET A 60 6.66 -6.19 5.15
N LYS A 61 7.18 -5.37 6.06
CA LYS A 61 8.37 -5.70 6.83
C LYS A 61 8.13 -6.91 7.73
N ALA A 62 9.04 -7.87 7.71
CA ALA A 62 9.01 -9.02 8.60
C ALA A 62 9.67 -8.72 9.97
N PRO A 63 9.18 -9.34 11.06
CA PRO A 63 9.88 -9.32 12.35
C PRO A 63 11.22 -10.05 12.24
N GLU A 64 12.17 -9.71 13.13
CA GLU A 64 13.52 -10.30 13.12
C GLU A 64 13.51 -11.83 13.22
N SER A 65 12.53 -12.41 13.92
CA SER A 65 12.38 -13.87 14.02
C SER A 65 12.12 -14.58 12.68
N ILE A 66 11.66 -13.84 11.67
CA ILE A 66 11.42 -14.32 10.31
C ILE A 66 12.51 -13.83 9.35
N SER A 67 12.95 -12.58 9.48
CA SER A 67 13.90 -11.96 8.56
C SER A 67 15.37 -12.25 8.85
N LYS A 68 15.69 -12.77 10.03
CA LYS A 68 17.06 -13.15 10.38
C LYS A 68 17.47 -14.42 9.64
N GLU A 69 18.62 -14.34 8.97
CA GLU A 69 19.20 -15.49 8.29
C GLU A 69 19.48 -16.63 9.30
N PRO A 70 18.98 -17.86 9.06
CA PRO A 70 19.19 -18.99 9.94
C PRO A 70 20.66 -19.43 9.96
N THR A 71 21.13 -19.90 11.12
CA THR A 71 22.47 -20.51 11.20
C THR A 71 22.49 -21.89 10.55
N LYS A 72 23.68 -22.41 10.23
CA LYS A 72 23.86 -23.77 9.68
C LYS A 72 23.29 -24.89 10.58
N ARG A 73 23.11 -24.62 11.89
CA ARG A 73 22.56 -25.57 12.87
C ARG A 73 21.04 -25.43 13.06
N ALA A 74 20.41 -24.47 12.39
CA ALA A 74 18.97 -24.24 12.51
C ALA A 74 18.19 -25.44 11.95
N ARG A 75 17.01 -25.68 12.51
CA ARG A 75 16.10 -26.73 12.04
C ARG A 75 15.66 -26.46 10.60
N GLU A 76 15.38 -27.52 9.85
CA GLU A 76 14.91 -27.43 8.47
C GLU A 76 13.69 -26.52 8.31
N ASN A 77 12.72 -26.61 9.23
CA ASN A 77 11.54 -25.72 9.24
C ASN A 77 11.89 -24.23 9.35
N THR A 78 13.00 -23.88 10.02
CA THR A 78 13.46 -22.48 10.10
C THR A 78 14.01 -22.03 8.76
N TRP A 79 14.80 -22.87 8.09
CA TRP A 79 15.27 -22.62 6.73
C TRP A 79 14.13 -22.54 5.72
N ALA A 80 13.13 -23.42 5.80
CA ALA A 80 11.95 -23.37 4.94
C ALA A 80 11.17 -22.07 5.10
N LYS A 81 10.96 -21.60 6.34
CA LYS A 81 10.33 -20.30 6.62
C LYS A 81 11.15 -19.13 6.05
N PHE A 82 12.46 -19.12 6.28
CA PHE A 82 13.32 -18.07 5.74
C PHE A 82 13.31 -18.04 4.20
N LYS A 83 13.37 -19.21 3.54
CA LYS A 83 13.24 -19.31 2.09
C LYS A 83 11.88 -18.78 1.60
N ALA A 84 10.79 -19.14 2.27
CA ALA A 84 9.46 -18.63 1.91
C ALA A 84 9.38 -17.11 2.07
N PHE A 85 10.03 -16.53 3.09
CA PHE A 85 10.13 -15.08 3.28
C PHE A 85 10.94 -14.40 2.17
N VAL A 86 12.14 -14.91 1.85
CA VAL A 86 13.02 -14.34 0.81
C VAL A 86 12.38 -14.40 -0.58
N ASN A 87 11.58 -15.44 -0.86
CA ASN A 87 10.83 -15.57 -2.11
C ASN A 87 9.45 -14.90 -2.07
N GLU A 88 9.14 -14.12 -1.03
CA GLU A 88 7.88 -13.37 -0.90
C GLU A 88 6.61 -14.25 -0.93
N LEU A 89 6.73 -15.51 -0.51
CA LEU A 89 5.63 -16.50 -0.45
C LEU A 89 4.95 -16.57 0.93
N MET A 90 5.38 -15.74 1.88
CA MET A 90 4.90 -15.79 3.27
C MET A 90 3.84 -14.72 3.54
N TRP A 91 2.62 -15.15 3.93
CA TRP A 91 1.51 -14.26 4.27
C TRP A 91 1.77 -13.40 5.51
N HIS A 92 1.42 -12.11 5.42
CA HIS A 92 1.40 -11.21 6.58
C HIS A 92 0.00 -11.24 7.24
N PHE A 93 -0.26 -12.22 8.11
CA PHE A 93 -1.56 -12.38 8.78
C PHE A 93 -1.68 -11.64 10.14
N LYS A 94 -0.78 -10.68 10.41
CA LYS A 94 -0.84 -9.79 11.59
C LYS A 94 -1.43 -8.41 11.22
N LYS A 95 -1.68 -7.58 12.25
CA LYS A 95 -1.99 -6.14 12.06
C LYS A 95 -0.85 -5.47 11.29
N PRO A 96 -1.12 -4.51 10.39
CA PRO A 96 -2.40 -3.86 10.12
C PRO A 96 -3.40 -4.71 9.33
N ASP A 97 -4.69 -4.35 9.41
CA ASP A 97 -5.74 -4.95 8.56
C ASP A 97 -5.59 -4.48 7.11
N LEU A 98 -5.98 -5.34 6.17
CA LEU A 98 -5.78 -5.12 4.74
C LEU A 98 -6.62 -3.94 4.20
N ASP A 99 -7.85 -3.80 4.67
CA ASP A 99 -8.75 -2.69 4.34
C ASP A 99 -8.16 -1.32 4.70
N ASN A 100 -7.47 -1.21 5.85
CA ASN A 100 -6.83 0.03 6.25
C ASN A 100 -5.59 0.36 5.41
N LEU A 101 -4.89 -0.64 4.88
CA LEU A 101 -3.80 -0.43 3.90
C LEU A 101 -4.36 0.09 2.58
N VAL A 102 -5.43 -0.53 2.09
CA VAL A 102 -6.13 -0.09 0.87
C VAL A 102 -6.64 1.34 1.04
N LYS A 103 -7.29 1.67 2.16
CA LYS A 103 -7.78 3.02 2.44
C LYS A 103 -6.68 4.07 2.41
N ALA A 104 -5.53 3.80 3.04
CA ALA A 104 -4.42 4.74 3.03
C ALA A 104 -3.83 4.93 1.62
N LEU A 105 -3.76 3.85 0.84
CA LEU A 105 -3.28 3.90 -0.54
C LEU A 105 -4.22 4.69 -1.45
N PHE A 106 -5.53 4.42 -1.39
CA PHE A 106 -6.53 5.07 -2.24
C PHE A 106 -6.64 6.56 -1.93
N ASP A 107 -6.65 6.94 -0.64
CA ASP A 107 -6.54 8.34 -0.25
C ASP A 107 -5.27 8.99 -0.85
N SER A 108 -4.13 8.29 -0.88
CA SER A 108 -2.90 8.80 -1.49
C SER A 108 -2.98 8.92 -3.01
N ILE A 109 -3.64 7.99 -3.72
CA ILE A 109 -3.83 8.06 -5.18
C ILE A 109 -4.75 9.22 -5.55
N SER A 110 -5.90 9.35 -4.89
CA SER A 110 -6.85 10.43 -5.16
C SER A 110 -6.27 11.83 -4.88
N ASN A 111 -5.31 11.93 -3.95
CA ASN A 111 -4.64 13.19 -3.61
C ASN A 111 -3.35 13.46 -4.40
N ALA A 112 -2.82 12.49 -5.15
CA ALA A 112 -1.59 12.66 -5.92
C ALA A 112 -1.80 13.70 -7.04
N GLY A 113 -1.01 14.76 -7.00
CA GLY A 113 -1.06 15.88 -7.96
C GLY A 113 -2.41 16.60 -7.98
N TYR A 114 -3.13 16.58 -6.85
CA TYR A 114 -4.50 17.11 -6.77
C TYR A 114 -4.61 18.58 -7.19
N SER A 115 -5.43 18.83 -8.21
CA SER A 115 -5.78 20.17 -8.66
C SER A 115 -6.99 20.70 -7.90
N LYS A 116 -6.86 21.85 -7.24
CA LYS A 116 -8.00 22.52 -6.58
C LYS A 116 -9.01 23.10 -7.58
N ILE A 117 -8.59 23.30 -8.83
CA ILE A 117 -9.43 23.85 -9.90
C ILE A 117 -10.30 22.72 -10.45
N ASP A 118 -9.66 21.61 -10.86
CA ASP A 118 -10.32 20.47 -11.49
C ASP A 118 -10.92 19.48 -10.47
N LYS A 119 -10.59 19.65 -9.19
CA LYS A 119 -11.00 18.82 -8.05
C LYS A 119 -10.69 17.33 -8.21
N LYS A 120 -9.56 17.00 -8.84
CA LYS A 120 -9.12 15.63 -9.12
C LYS A 120 -7.60 15.47 -9.02
N GLY A 121 -7.16 14.23 -8.75
CA GLY A 121 -5.76 13.83 -8.83
C GLY A 121 -5.33 13.49 -10.26
N ILE A 122 -4.09 13.07 -10.42
CA ILE A 122 -3.50 12.71 -11.73
C ILE A 122 -3.89 11.31 -12.22
N VAL A 123 -4.31 10.43 -11.31
CA VAL A 123 -4.68 9.04 -11.63
C VAL A 123 -6.18 8.92 -11.90
N TRP A 124 -7.00 9.40 -10.96
CA TRP A 124 -8.45 9.42 -11.04
C TRP A 124 -9.02 10.58 -10.22
N SER A 125 -10.32 10.84 -10.35
CA SER A 125 -11.04 11.84 -9.56
C SER A 125 -11.31 11.38 -8.12
N ASP A 126 -11.71 10.12 -7.95
CA ASP A 126 -12.13 9.56 -6.68
C ASP A 126 -11.96 8.02 -6.68
N ASP A 127 -11.76 7.42 -5.52
CA ASP A 127 -11.58 5.96 -5.40
C ASP A 127 -12.89 5.18 -5.58
N SER A 128 -14.04 5.86 -5.66
CA SER A 128 -15.31 5.28 -6.10
C SER A 128 -15.29 4.69 -7.52
N LEU A 129 -14.30 5.03 -8.35
CA LEU A 129 -14.09 4.36 -9.64
C LEU A 129 -13.61 2.92 -9.49
N VAL A 130 -13.04 2.54 -8.35
CA VAL A 130 -12.55 1.16 -8.12
C VAL A 130 -13.75 0.22 -7.90
N CYS A 131 -14.11 -0.52 -8.94
CA CYS A 131 -15.24 -1.44 -8.96
C CYS A 131 -14.85 -2.91 -8.80
N ASP A 132 -13.58 -3.25 -9.06
CA ASP A 132 -12.99 -4.57 -8.78
C ASP A 132 -11.67 -4.37 -8.01
N LEU A 133 -11.53 -5.04 -6.87
CA LEU A 133 -10.37 -4.91 -5.99
C LEU A 133 -9.86 -6.28 -5.56
N HIS A 134 -8.62 -6.58 -5.94
CA HIS A 134 -7.88 -7.71 -5.41
C HIS A 134 -6.70 -7.21 -4.58
N ALA A 135 -6.80 -7.35 -3.25
CA ALA A 135 -5.78 -6.87 -2.33
C ALA A 135 -5.13 -8.02 -1.55
N ARG A 136 -3.80 -7.99 -1.42
CA ARG A 136 -3.00 -9.02 -0.73
C ARG A 136 -1.90 -8.38 0.12
N LYS A 137 -1.46 -9.07 1.19
CA LYS A 137 -0.30 -8.66 1.99
C LYS A 137 0.64 -9.82 2.30
N LEU A 138 1.90 -9.64 1.94
CA LEU A 138 2.97 -10.64 2.08
C LEU A 138 4.13 -10.03 2.85
N TYR A 139 4.92 -10.84 3.52
CA TYR A 139 6.22 -10.39 4.04
C TYR A 139 7.24 -10.31 2.90
N SER A 140 8.15 -9.33 2.98
CA SER A 140 9.23 -9.17 2.02
C SER A 140 10.50 -8.63 2.67
N PRO A 141 11.70 -9.00 2.15
CA PRO A 141 12.95 -8.31 2.48
C PRO A 141 13.00 -6.86 1.97
N ASN A 142 12.16 -6.49 0.99
CA ASN A 142 12.06 -5.16 0.40
C ASN A 142 10.62 -4.62 0.51
N PRO A 143 10.23 -4.02 1.65
CA PRO A 143 8.89 -3.48 1.85
C PRO A 143 8.53 -2.40 0.83
N ARG A 144 7.40 -2.59 0.15
CA ARG A 144 6.92 -1.73 -0.95
C ARG A 144 5.44 -1.99 -1.22
N ILE A 145 4.85 -1.20 -2.11
CA ILE A 145 3.51 -1.44 -2.64
C ILE A 145 3.63 -1.66 -4.15
N GLU A 146 3.08 -2.76 -4.65
CA GLU A 146 2.93 -3.01 -6.08
C GLU A 146 1.45 -2.94 -6.44
N ILE A 147 1.12 -2.15 -7.45
CA ILE A 147 -0.25 -1.84 -7.85
C ILE A 147 -0.36 -2.00 -9.35
N GLU A 148 -1.44 -2.62 -9.79
CA GLU A 148 -1.87 -2.67 -11.17
C GLU A 148 -3.28 -2.09 -11.27
N ILE A 149 -3.48 -1.17 -12.22
CA ILE A 149 -4.77 -0.53 -12.47
C ILE A 149 -5.15 -0.78 -13.93
N GLU A 150 -6.37 -1.26 -14.16
CA GLU A 150 -6.93 -1.57 -15.47
C GLU A 150 -8.34 -1.00 -15.56
N GLU A 151 -8.71 -0.43 -16.71
CA GLU A 151 -10.10 -0.02 -16.96
C GLU A 151 -10.98 -1.24 -17.22
N ILE A 152 -12.20 -1.24 -16.69
CA ILE A 152 -13.20 -2.31 -16.89
C ILE A 152 -14.20 -1.82 -17.94
N GLN A 153 -14.46 -2.66 -18.94
CA GLN A 153 -15.50 -2.44 -19.96
C GLN A 153 -16.84 -3.04 -19.54
#